data_AF-A0A7L1RQ23-F1
#
_entry.id   AF-A0A7L1RQ23-F1
#
_cell.length_a   1.000
_cell.length_b   1.000
_cell.length_c   1.000
_cell.angle_alpha   90.00
_cell.angle_beta   90.00
_cell.angle_gamma   90.00
#
_symmetry.space_group_name_H-M   'P 1'
#
loop_
_entity.id
_entity.type
_entity.pdbx_description
1 polymer ?
#
loop_
_entity_poly.entity_id
_entity_poly.type
_entity_poly.pdbx_seq_one_letter_code
_entity_poly.pdbx_strand_id
1 'polypeptide(L)' 'MAARPPLPDSVLVRVLALLPLRDRLRAARVCRRWRRLAQDRAVWTHVDLSPHRV' A
#
# COMPACT_ATOMS: atom_id res chain seq x y z
N MET A 1 7.94 -13.35 -25.93
CA MET A 1 7.25 -12.95 -24.68
C MET A 1 8.00 -11.79 -24.05
N ALA A 2 7.59 -10.54 -24.29
CA ALA A 2 8.18 -9.40 -23.59
C ALA A 2 7.64 -9.39 -22.15
N ALA A 3 8.50 -9.67 -21.17
CA ALA A 3 8.13 -9.52 -19.76
C ALA A 3 7.94 -8.01 -19.49
N ARG A 4 6.73 -7.60 -19.10
CA ARG A 4 6.50 -6.22 -18.71
C ARG A 4 7.31 -5.94 -17.44
N PRO A 5 8.14 -4.88 -17.41
CA PRO A 5 8.95 -4.61 -16.24
C PRO A 5 8.05 -4.41 -15.01
N PRO A 6 8.50 -4.85 -13.82
CA PRO A 6 7.75 -4.63 -12.61
C PRO A 6 7.58 -3.12 -12.39
N LEU A 7 6.39 -2.70 -11.96
CA LEU A 7 6.10 -1.31 -11.58
C LEU A 7 7.16 -0.82 -10.58
N PRO A 8 7.60 0.45 -10.61
CA PRO A 8 8.49 1.00 -9.60
C PRO A 8 7.87 1.00 -8.19
N ASP A 9 8.71 0.87 -7.17
CA ASP A 9 8.26 0.88 -5.76
C ASP A 9 7.59 2.20 -5.37
N SER A 10 8.09 3.34 -5.87
CA SER A 10 7.52 4.67 -5.60
C SER A 10 6.06 4.79 -6.07
N VAL A 11 5.72 4.17 -7.21
CA VAL A 11 4.37 4.14 -7.74
C VAL A 11 3.47 3.28 -6.86
N LEU A 12 3.96 2.09 -6.46
CA LEU A 12 3.21 1.20 -5.56
C LEU A 12 2.97 1.86 -4.20
N VAL A 13 3.96 2.54 -3.63
CA VAL A 13 3.80 3.32 -2.39
C VAL A 13 2.71 4.38 -2.54
N ARG A 14 2.67 5.10 -3.67
CA ARG A 14 1.62 6.10 -3.93
C ARG A 14 0.25 5.45 -4.03
N VAL A 15 0.13 4.31 -4.70
CA VAL A 15 -1.13 3.54 -4.78
C VAL A 15 -1.59 3.11 -3.38
N LEU A 16 -0.68 2.58 -2.55
CA LEU A 16 -1.00 2.18 -1.18
C LEU A 16 -1.47 3.37 -0.34
N ALA A 17 -0.83 4.54 -0.48
CA ALA A 17 -1.22 5.75 0.25
C ALA A 17 -2.65 6.24 -0.08
N LEU A 18 -3.21 5.86 -1.24
CA LEU A 18 -4.58 6.21 -1.63
C LEU A 18 -5.64 5.28 -1.04
N LEU A 19 -5.25 4.11 -0.53
CA LEU A 19 -6.19 3.16 0.05
C LEU A 19 -6.69 3.64 1.43
N PRO A 20 -7.89 3.26 1.86
CA PRO A 20 -8.31 3.38 3.25
C PRO A 20 -7.39 2.61 4.20
N LEU A 21 -7.31 3.00 5.47
CA LEU A 21 -6.41 2.39 6.46
C LEU A 21 -6.50 0.86 6.50
N ARG A 22 -7.70 0.28 6.49
CA ARG A 22 -7.88 -1.17 6.52
C ARG A 22 -7.32 -1.87 5.28
N ASP A 23 -7.47 -1.25 4.13
CA ASP A 23 -7.01 -1.83 2.88
C ASP A 23 -5.49 -1.70 2.73
N ARG A 24 -4.87 -0.66 3.32
CA ARG A 24 -3.40 -0.60 3.50
C ARG A 24 -2.87 -1.78 4.33
N LEU A 25 -3.57 -2.11 5.42
CA LEU A 25 -3.20 -3.26 6.27
C LEU A 25 -3.39 -4.60 5.53
N ARG A 26 -4.47 -4.74 4.76
CA ARG A 26 -4.71 -5.94 3.93
C ARG A 26 -3.68 -6.08 2.82
N ALA A 27 -3.29 -4.98 2.18
CA ALA A 27 -2.25 -4.92 1.16
C ALA A 27 -0.91 -5.49 1.66
N ALA A 28 -0.55 -5.25 2.93
CA ALA A 28 0.66 -5.81 3.54
C ALA A 28 0.69 -7.37 3.59
N ARG A 29 -0.47 -8.02 3.45
CA ARG A 29 -0.61 -9.49 3.48
C ARG A 29 -0.51 -10.16 2.11
N VAL A 30 -0.47 -9.39 1.02
CA VAL A 30 -0.49 -9.92 -0.36
C VAL A 30 0.80 -10.66 -0.70
N CYS A 31 1.95 -10.02 -0.51
CA CYS A 31 3.25 -10.64 -0.78
C CYS A 31 4.38 -9.92 -0.01
N ARG A 32 5.60 -10.49 -0.03
CA ARG A 32 6.76 -9.92 0.67
C ARG A 32 7.09 -8.49 0.23
N ARG A 33 6.93 -8.18 -1.06
CA ARG A 33 7.18 -6.85 -1.62
C ARG A 33 6.17 -5.83 -1.09
N TRP A 34 4.88 -6.15 -1.16
CA TRP A 34 3.82 -5.29 -0.66
C TRP A 34 3.92 -5.08 0.86
N ARG A 35 4.30 -6.11 1.61
CA ARG A 35 4.58 -5.98 3.05
C ARG A 35 5.66 -4.95 3.36
N ARG A 36 6.75 -4.95 2.59
CA ARG A 36 7.85 -3.98 2.75
C ARG A 36 7.36 -2.56 2.41
N LEU A 37 6.66 -2.39 1.30
CA LEU A 37 6.18 -1.06 0.85
C LEU A 37 5.08 -0.49 1.75
N ALA A 38 4.23 -1.34 2.32
CA ALA A 38 3.21 -0.93 3.28
C ALA A 38 3.81 -0.42 4.61
N GLN A 39 5.09 -0.67 4.89
CA GLN A 39 5.81 -0.12 6.04
C GLN A 39 6.46 1.24 5.76
N ASP A 40 6.45 1.70 4.51
CA ASP A 40 7.01 3.00 4.14
C ASP A 40 6.21 4.14 4.80
N ARG A 41 6.92 5.12 5.38
CA ARG A 41 6.29 6.27 6.05
C ARG A 41 5.38 7.05 5.12
N ALA A 42 5.68 7.11 3.82
CA ALA A 42 4.88 7.82 2.83
C ALA A 42 3.44 7.27 2.74
N VAL A 43 3.25 5.97 3.00
CA VAL A 43 1.93 5.30 3.02
C VAL A 43 1.04 5.79 4.18
N TRP A 44 1.63 6.30 5.25
CA TRP A 44 0.95 6.67 6.49
C TRP A 44 0.94 8.17 6.77
N THR A 45 1.27 9.00 5.78
CA THR A 45 1.29 10.46 5.91
C THR A 45 -0.10 11.05 6.20
N HIS A 46 -1.15 10.49 5.58
CA HIS A 46 -2.54 10.87 5.82
C HIS A 46 -3.38 9.64 6.12
N VAL A 47 -3.89 9.56 7.35
CA VAL A 47 -4.64 8.42 7.86
C VAL A 47 -5.91 8.92 8.50
N ASP A 48 -7.05 8.41 8.04
CA ASP A 48 -8.31 8.59 8.73
C ASP A 48 -8.44 7.54 9.85
N LEU A 49 -8.55 8.03 11.08
CA LEU A 49 -8.73 7.23 12.30
C LEU A 49 -10.18 7.24 12.80
N SER A 50 -11.11 7.77 11.99
CA SER A 50 -12.53 7.75 12.31
C SER A 50 -13.00 6.30 12.59
N PRO A 51 -13.96 6.11 13.52
CA PRO A 51 -14.47 4.79 13.84
C PRO A 51 -14.93 4.06 12.58
N HIS A 52 -14.39 2.87 12.37
CA HIS A 52 -14.79 2.05 11.24
C HIS A 52 -16.22 1.55 11.46
N ARG A 53 -17.16 2.03 10.65
CA ARG A 53 -18.50 1.46 10.58
C ARG A 53 -18.43 0.20 9.73
N VAL A 54 -18.75 -0.93 10.34
CA VAL A 54 -18.86 -2.26 9.72
C VAL A 54 -20.32 -2.54 9.39
#